data_AF-A0A376KZI2-F1
#
_entry.id   AF-A0A376KZI2-F1
#
_cell.length_a   1.000
_cell.length_b   1.000
_cell.length_c   1.000
_cell.angle_alpha   90.00
_cell.angle_beta   90.00
_cell.angle_gamma   90.00
#
_symmetry.space_group_name_H-M   'P 1'
#
loop_
_entity.id
_entity.type
_entity.pdbx_description
1 polymer ?
#
loop_
_entity_poly.entity_id
_entity_poly.type
_entity_poly.pdbx_seq_one_letter_code
_entity_poly.pdbx_strand_id
1 'polypeptide(L)'
;MHSWKKKLVVSQLALACTLAITSQANAANYDTWTYIDNPVTALDWDHMDKAGTVDGNYVNYSGFVYYNNTNGDFDQSFNGDTVNGTISTYYLNHDYADSTANQLDISNSVIHGSITSMLPGGYYDRFDADGNNLGGYDFYTDAVVDTHWRDGDVFTLNIANTTIDDDYEALYFTDSYKDGDVTKHTNETFDTSEGVAVNLDVESNINISNNSRVAGIALSQGNTYNETYTTESHTWDNNISVKDSTVTSGSNYILDSNTYGKTGHFGNSDEPSDYAGPGDVAMSFTASGSDYAMKNNVFLSNSTLMGDVAFTSTWNSNFDPNGHDSNGDGVKDTNGGWTDDSLNVDELNLTLDNGSKWVGQAIYNVAETSAMYDVATNSLTPDATYENNDWKRVVDDKVFQSGVFNVALNNGSEWDTTGRSIVDTLTVNNGSQVNVSESKLTSDTIDLTNGSSLNIGEDGYVDTDHLTINSYSTVALTESTGWGADYNLYANTITVTNGGVLDVNVDQFDTEAFRTDKLETDQRQHR
;
A
#
# COMPACT_ATOMS: atom_id res chain seq x y z
N MET A 1 16.02 49.61 10.95
CA MET A 1 16.45 48.38 10.25
C MET A 1 15.21 47.55 9.89
N HIS A 2 14.62 47.73 8.70
CA HIS A 2 13.54 46.87 8.21
C HIS A 2 13.36 46.99 6.68
N SER A 3 14.41 46.64 5.92
CA SER A 3 14.34 46.63 4.44
C SER A 3 14.90 45.36 3.79
N TRP A 4 15.52 44.46 4.55
CA TRP A 4 16.19 43.27 3.97
C TRP A 4 15.31 42.02 3.83
N LYS A 5 14.19 41.89 4.55
CA LYS A 5 13.31 40.71 4.43
C LYS A 5 12.52 40.67 3.12
N LYS A 6 12.12 41.83 2.56
CA LYS A 6 11.33 41.87 1.31
C LYS A 6 12.13 41.54 0.05
N LYS A 7 13.43 41.86 0.00
CA LYS A 7 14.28 41.55 -1.17
C LYS A 7 14.64 40.06 -1.27
N LEU A 8 14.79 39.38 -0.14
CA LEU A 8 15.11 37.95 -0.11
C LEU A 8 13.95 37.09 -0.63
N VAL A 9 12.72 37.40 -0.20
CA VAL A 9 11.52 36.69 -0.66
C VAL A 9 11.29 36.91 -2.15
N VAL A 10 11.47 38.13 -2.65
CA VAL A 10 11.34 38.43 -4.09
C VAL A 10 12.45 37.77 -4.91
N SER A 11 13.68 37.63 -4.39
CA SER A 11 14.75 36.92 -5.09
C SER A 11 14.57 35.41 -5.08
N GLN A 12 14.04 34.83 -3.99
CA GLN A 12 13.68 33.41 -3.93
C GLN A 12 12.53 33.09 -4.89
N LEU A 13 11.50 33.93 -4.92
CA LEU A 13 10.37 33.78 -5.84
C LEU A 13 10.82 33.94 -7.30
N ALA A 14 11.67 34.92 -7.60
CA ALA A 14 12.21 35.10 -8.95
C ALA A 14 13.13 33.94 -9.37
N LEU A 15 13.93 33.39 -8.44
CA LEU A 15 14.79 32.23 -8.72
C LEU A 15 13.97 30.95 -8.94
N ALA A 16 12.94 30.72 -8.13
CA ALA A 16 11.97 29.63 -8.30
C ALA A 16 11.21 29.76 -9.64
N CYS A 17 10.74 30.97 -9.98
CA CYS A 17 10.11 31.23 -11.27
C CYS A 17 11.09 31.09 -12.45
N THR A 18 12.37 31.43 -12.29
CA THR A 18 13.36 31.26 -13.36
C THR A 18 13.71 29.78 -13.57
N LEU A 19 13.83 29.00 -12.49
CA LEU A 19 14.01 27.54 -12.53
C LEU A 19 12.81 26.85 -13.19
N ALA A 20 11.59 27.23 -12.83
CA ALA A 20 10.35 26.71 -13.43
C ALA A 20 10.20 27.06 -14.93
N ILE A 21 10.69 28.22 -15.36
CA ILE A 21 10.68 28.62 -16.78
C ILE A 21 11.75 27.86 -17.58
N THR A 22 12.89 27.51 -16.96
CA THR A 22 13.93 26.70 -17.62
C THR A 22 13.61 25.20 -17.64
N SER A 23 12.84 24.65 -16.69
CA SER A 23 12.41 23.24 -16.72
C SER A 23 11.39 22.95 -17.82
N GLN A 24 10.50 23.89 -18.15
CA GLN A 24 9.54 23.75 -19.24
C GLN A 24 10.17 23.76 -20.65
N ALA A 25 11.45 24.15 -20.79
CA ALA A 25 12.07 24.34 -22.11
C ALA A 25 12.53 23.03 -22.79
N ASN A 26 12.50 21.89 -22.09
CA ASN A 26 12.84 20.56 -22.63
C ASN A 26 11.84 19.46 -22.24
N ALA A 27 10.65 19.83 -21.75
CA ALA A 27 9.59 18.88 -21.42
C ALA A 27 9.20 18.04 -22.64
N ALA A 28 9.36 16.72 -22.55
CA ALA A 28 8.86 15.78 -23.54
C ALA A 28 7.48 15.24 -23.11
N ASN A 29 6.65 14.93 -24.11
CA ASN A 29 5.39 14.23 -23.92
C ASN A 29 5.54 12.80 -24.47
N TYR A 30 5.15 11.81 -23.70
CA TYR A 30 5.20 10.41 -24.08
C TYR A 30 3.83 9.77 -23.97
N ASP A 31 3.42 9.03 -24.99
CA ASP A 31 2.25 8.16 -24.92
C ASP A 31 2.77 6.71 -25.00
N THR A 32 2.53 5.92 -23.95
CA THR A 32 3.11 4.57 -23.86
C THR A 32 2.36 3.56 -24.72
N TRP A 33 1.08 3.85 -24.99
CA TRP A 33 0.14 3.00 -25.72
C TRP A 33 -0.29 3.69 -27.00
N THR A 34 -0.27 2.99 -28.13
CA THR A 34 -0.73 3.52 -29.42
C THR A 34 -1.46 2.45 -30.21
N TYR A 35 -2.45 2.86 -31.02
CA TYR A 35 -3.12 1.96 -31.96
C TYR A 35 -2.63 2.21 -33.38
N ILE A 36 -2.27 1.13 -34.07
CA ILE A 36 -1.83 1.14 -35.46
C ILE A 36 -2.97 0.58 -36.31
N ASP A 37 -3.62 1.47 -37.06
CA ASP A 37 -4.76 1.20 -37.94
C ASP A 37 -4.31 0.67 -39.31
N ASN A 38 -4.88 -0.47 -39.72
CA ASN A 38 -4.91 -0.91 -41.10
C ASN A 38 -6.24 -0.46 -41.76
N PRO A 39 -6.20 0.52 -42.66
CA PRO A 39 -7.40 1.13 -43.21
C PRO A 39 -8.17 0.22 -44.20
N VAL A 40 -7.74 -1.02 -44.40
CA VAL A 40 -8.33 -1.97 -45.36
C VAL A 40 -9.19 -3.03 -44.68
N THR A 41 -8.88 -3.43 -43.45
CA THR A 41 -9.50 -4.55 -42.76
C THR A 41 -10.07 -4.10 -41.42
N ALA A 42 -11.27 -4.59 -41.09
CA ALA A 42 -11.88 -4.30 -39.81
C ALA A 42 -11.08 -4.94 -38.68
N LEU A 43 -10.98 -4.25 -37.55
CA LEU A 43 -10.35 -4.77 -36.34
C LEU A 43 -10.88 -6.17 -36.00
N ASP A 44 -9.95 -7.10 -35.86
CA ASP A 44 -10.20 -8.45 -35.37
C ASP A 44 -9.34 -8.71 -34.14
N TRP A 45 -9.95 -8.64 -32.94
CA TRP A 45 -9.27 -8.86 -31.68
C TRP A 45 -8.61 -10.25 -31.58
N ASP A 46 -9.12 -11.25 -32.31
CA ASP A 46 -8.56 -12.60 -32.32
C ASP A 46 -7.23 -12.69 -33.13
N HIS A 47 -6.86 -11.64 -33.87
CA HIS A 47 -5.74 -11.65 -34.82
C HIS A 47 -4.82 -10.41 -34.76
N MET A 48 -4.73 -9.72 -33.61
CA MET A 48 -3.91 -8.50 -33.43
C MET A 48 -2.37 -8.69 -33.55
N ASP A 49 -1.92 -9.85 -33.97
CA ASP A 49 -0.53 -10.25 -33.80
C ASP A 49 0.40 -9.60 -34.83
N LYS A 50 1.10 -8.56 -34.41
CA LYS A 50 2.37 -8.07 -34.99
C LYS A 50 2.27 -7.41 -36.37
N ALA A 51 3.15 -6.42 -36.57
CA ALA A 51 3.31 -5.75 -37.85
C ALA A 51 3.54 -6.75 -38.99
N GLY A 52 2.58 -6.83 -39.93
CA GLY A 52 2.66 -7.68 -41.12
C GLY A 52 1.81 -8.96 -41.13
N THR A 53 0.90 -9.17 -40.18
CA THR A 53 -0.19 -10.16 -40.32
C THR A 53 -1.27 -9.71 -41.31
N VAL A 54 -2.22 -10.61 -41.60
CA VAL A 54 -3.27 -10.41 -42.62
C VAL A 54 -4.21 -9.24 -42.28
N ASP A 55 -4.44 -8.97 -40.99
CA ASP A 55 -5.27 -7.86 -40.52
C ASP A 55 -4.47 -6.56 -40.29
N GLY A 56 -3.21 -6.60 -39.86
CA GLY A 56 -2.36 -5.41 -39.77
C GLY A 56 -2.78 -4.32 -38.77
N ASN A 57 -3.91 -4.48 -38.08
CA ASN A 57 -4.33 -3.71 -36.91
C ASN A 57 -3.61 -4.23 -35.67
N TYR A 58 -2.98 -3.36 -34.87
CA TYR A 58 -2.40 -3.77 -33.60
C TYR A 58 -2.27 -2.63 -32.60
N VAL A 59 -2.29 -2.94 -31.31
CA VAL A 59 -1.87 -2.03 -30.25
C VAL A 59 -0.36 -2.17 -30.11
N ASN A 60 0.33 -1.05 -29.94
CA ASN A 60 1.76 -1.00 -29.70
C ASN A 60 2.04 -0.40 -28.33
N TYR A 61 3.01 -0.98 -27.63
CA TYR A 61 3.52 -0.49 -26.36
C TYR A 61 4.99 -0.07 -26.49
N SER A 62 5.33 1.09 -25.94
CA SER A 62 6.68 1.68 -25.98
C SER A 62 7.08 2.34 -24.65
N GLY A 63 6.52 1.86 -23.53
CA GLY A 63 6.76 2.42 -22.19
C GLY A 63 7.84 1.70 -21.37
N PHE A 64 8.62 0.79 -21.97
CA PHE A 64 9.67 0.05 -21.27
C PHE A 64 10.88 0.94 -20.93
N VAL A 65 11.38 0.80 -19.70
CA VAL A 65 12.63 1.39 -19.23
C VAL A 65 13.74 0.35 -19.32
N TYR A 66 14.88 0.74 -19.90
CA TYR A 66 16.04 -0.14 -20.08
C TYR A 66 17.32 0.43 -19.47
N TYR A 67 18.25 -0.46 -19.15
CA TYR A 67 19.64 -0.07 -18.89
C TYR A 67 20.35 0.39 -20.17
N ASN A 68 20.58 1.70 -20.30
CA ASN A 68 21.30 2.35 -21.40
C ASN A 68 20.65 2.10 -22.78
N ASN A 69 19.56 2.82 -23.05
CA ASN A 69 18.71 2.60 -24.20
C ASN A 69 19.34 3.05 -25.54
N THR A 70 19.75 2.10 -26.38
CA THR A 70 20.08 2.35 -27.80
C THR A 70 18.94 2.05 -28.77
N ASN A 71 17.81 1.50 -28.30
CA ASN A 71 16.71 0.99 -29.10
C ASN A 71 15.51 1.95 -29.25
N GLY A 72 15.45 3.03 -28.45
CA GLY A 72 14.49 4.13 -28.63
C GLY A 72 13.31 4.18 -27.65
N ASP A 73 13.22 3.27 -26.68
CA ASP A 73 12.23 3.33 -25.58
C ASP A 73 12.66 4.32 -24.45
N PHE A 74 12.08 4.22 -23.25
CA PHE A 74 12.36 5.16 -22.15
C PHE A 74 13.76 5.01 -21.55
N ASP A 75 14.29 6.13 -21.06
CA ASP A 75 15.49 6.21 -20.23
C ASP A 75 15.11 6.05 -18.75
N GLN A 76 16.09 5.91 -17.86
CA GLN A 76 15.90 5.81 -16.41
C GLN A 76 15.59 7.14 -15.74
N SER A 77 15.42 8.22 -16.51
CA SER A 77 15.19 9.55 -15.94
C SER A 77 14.16 10.35 -16.72
N PHE A 78 13.23 10.95 -15.98
CA PHE A 78 12.23 11.89 -16.47
C PHE A 78 12.37 13.21 -15.72
N ASN A 79 12.45 14.33 -16.45
CA ASN A 79 12.63 15.64 -15.83
C ASN A 79 11.88 16.76 -16.56
N GLY A 80 10.76 17.18 -15.97
CA GLY A 80 9.88 18.16 -16.60
C GLY A 80 8.93 17.54 -17.62
N ASP A 81 8.85 16.21 -17.68
CA ASP A 81 8.16 15.46 -18.72
C ASP A 81 6.70 15.20 -18.38
N THR A 82 5.90 14.89 -19.40
CA THR A 82 4.55 14.34 -19.26
C THR A 82 4.48 12.96 -19.88
N VAL A 83 3.96 11.98 -19.15
CA VAL A 83 3.75 10.61 -19.66
C VAL A 83 2.28 10.29 -19.54
N ASN A 84 1.65 9.80 -20.62
CA ASN A 84 0.32 9.22 -20.61
C ASN A 84 0.44 7.71 -20.85
N GLY A 85 0.07 6.93 -19.85
CA GLY A 85 0.10 5.48 -19.85
C GLY A 85 1.04 4.88 -18.82
N THR A 86 1.52 3.68 -19.12
CA THR A 86 2.21 2.80 -18.16
C THR A 86 3.71 2.80 -18.42
N ILE A 87 4.50 3.22 -17.43
CA ILE A 87 5.96 3.06 -17.43
C ILE A 87 6.29 1.68 -16.86
N SER A 88 6.99 0.84 -17.61
CA SER A 88 7.39 -0.49 -17.14
C SER A 88 8.88 -0.58 -16.88
N THR A 89 9.24 -0.93 -15.65
CA THR A 89 10.62 -1.24 -15.23
C THR A 89 10.93 -2.72 -15.33
N TYR A 90 10.09 -3.53 -15.97
CA TYR A 90 10.26 -4.99 -16.08
C TYR A 90 11.68 -5.40 -16.49
N TYR A 91 12.22 -4.79 -17.56
CA TYR A 91 13.56 -5.09 -18.05
C TYR A 91 14.69 -4.43 -17.27
N LEU A 92 14.41 -3.34 -16.56
CA LEU A 92 15.38 -2.73 -15.65
C LEU A 92 15.58 -3.61 -14.42
N ASN A 93 14.51 -4.15 -13.86
CA ASN A 93 14.53 -4.86 -12.58
C ASN A 93 14.84 -6.36 -12.71
N HIS A 94 14.71 -6.94 -13.91
CA HIS A 94 15.06 -8.33 -14.20
C HIS A 94 16.39 -8.43 -14.97
N ASP A 95 17.31 -7.49 -14.74
CA ASP A 95 18.50 -7.39 -15.57
C ASP A 95 19.57 -8.46 -15.23
N TYR A 96 20.35 -8.81 -16.26
CA TYR A 96 21.12 -10.05 -16.31
C TYR A 96 22.37 -10.12 -15.38
N ALA A 97 22.58 -9.16 -14.47
CA ALA A 97 23.84 -9.08 -13.70
C ALA A 97 23.76 -8.30 -12.37
N ASP A 98 24.34 -8.89 -11.31
CA ASP A 98 24.40 -8.47 -9.90
C ASP A 98 25.06 -7.10 -9.58
N SER A 99 25.13 -6.14 -10.51
CA SER A 99 25.89 -4.90 -10.33
C SER A 99 25.41 -3.68 -11.13
N THR A 100 24.23 -3.77 -11.73
CA THR A 100 23.60 -2.67 -12.47
C THR A 100 22.70 -1.85 -11.54
N ALA A 101 22.60 -0.54 -11.82
CA ALA A 101 21.77 0.34 -11.01
C ALA A 101 20.30 0.16 -11.44
N ASN A 102 19.51 -0.51 -10.60
CA ASN A 102 18.08 -0.71 -10.79
C ASN A 102 17.33 0.51 -10.26
N GLN A 103 17.41 1.62 -10.99
CA GLN A 103 16.90 2.92 -10.53
C GLN A 103 16.08 3.65 -11.60
N LEU A 104 14.95 4.22 -11.18
CA LEU A 104 14.13 5.14 -11.98
C LEU A 104 13.98 6.48 -11.25
N ASP A 105 14.39 7.57 -11.90
CA ASP A 105 14.33 8.93 -11.36
C ASP A 105 13.27 9.77 -12.09
N ILE A 106 12.27 10.26 -11.37
CA ILE A 106 11.20 11.11 -11.93
C ILE A 106 11.14 12.41 -11.14
N SER A 107 11.38 13.53 -11.83
CA SER A 107 11.41 14.84 -11.18
C SER A 107 10.70 15.93 -11.97
N ASN A 108 9.98 16.82 -11.31
CA ASN A 108 9.29 17.95 -11.96
C ASN A 108 8.31 17.51 -13.07
N SER A 109 7.85 16.26 -13.06
CA SER A 109 7.08 15.64 -14.14
C SER A 109 5.62 15.45 -13.74
N VAL A 110 4.79 15.13 -14.73
CA VAL A 110 3.41 14.66 -14.54
C VAL A 110 3.25 13.33 -15.25
N ILE A 111 2.84 12.30 -14.52
CA ILE A 111 2.59 10.98 -15.08
C ILE A 111 1.10 10.72 -14.91
N HIS A 112 0.42 10.52 -16.03
CA HIS A 112 -0.96 10.09 -16.11
C HIS A 112 -0.97 8.59 -16.38
N GLY A 113 -1.21 7.77 -15.37
CA GLY A 113 -1.18 6.31 -15.43
C GLY A 113 -0.36 5.67 -14.32
N SER A 114 0.46 4.67 -14.67
CA SER A 114 1.10 3.81 -13.66
C SER A 114 2.58 3.58 -13.94
N ILE A 115 3.31 3.27 -12.87
CA ILE A 115 4.66 2.71 -12.90
C ILE A 115 4.56 1.26 -12.43
N THR A 116 5.03 0.32 -13.23
CA THR A 116 4.97 -1.10 -12.90
C THR A 116 6.29 -1.83 -13.12
N SER A 117 6.60 -2.83 -12.30
CA SER A 117 7.68 -3.78 -12.58
C SER A 117 7.20 -5.01 -13.33
N MET A 118 5.89 -5.16 -13.53
CA MET A 118 5.28 -6.27 -14.24
C MET A 118 5.32 -6.05 -15.75
N LEU A 119 5.08 -7.12 -16.51
CA LEU A 119 4.84 -7.03 -17.95
C LEU A 119 3.54 -6.25 -18.20
N PRO A 120 3.58 -5.17 -19.00
CA PRO A 120 2.39 -4.43 -19.35
C PRO A 120 1.46 -5.27 -20.20
N GLY A 121 0.19 -5.28 -19.80
CA GLY A 121 -0.87 -5.95 -20.51
C GLY A 121 -2.11 -5.09 -20.55
N GLY A 122 -3.16 -5.63 -21.15
CA GLY A 122 -4.45 -4.98 -21.18
C GLY A 122 -5.56 -5.88 -21.70
N TYR A 123 -6.80 -5.42 -21.51
CA TYR A 123 -8.00 -6.17 -21.84
C TYR A 123 -8.83 -5.47 -22.91
N TYR A 124 -9.38 -6.26 -23.84
CA TYR A 124 -10.23 -5.74 -24.92
C TYR A 124 -11.68 -6.22 -24.83
N ASP A 125 -11.94 -7.29 -24.06
CA ASP A 125 -13.28 -7.83 -23.86
C ASP A 125 -13.55 -8.16 -22.39
N ARG A 126 -13.92 -7.13 -21.62
CA ARG A 126 -14.57 -7.31 -20.30
C ARG A 126 -16.09 -7.52 -20.42
N PHE A 127 -16.65 -7.60 -21.63
CA PHE A 127 -18.08 -7.40 -21.90
C PHE A 127 -18.90 -8.67 -22.06
N ASP A 128 -18.39 -9.87 -21.78
CA ASP A 128 -19.27 -11.03 -21.76
C ASP A 128 -20.04 -11.16 -20.44
N ALA A 129 -21.27 -10.62 -20.44
CA ALA A 129 -22.31 -10.91 -19.45
C ALA A 129 -22.61 -12.42 -19.30
N ASP A 130 -22.07 -13.28 -20.17
CA ASP A 130 -22.22 -14.73 -20.13
C ASP A 130 -21.10 -15.43 -19.33
N GLY A 131 -20.17 -14.69 -18.70
CA GLY A 131 -19.23 -15.22 -17.71
C GLY A 131 -18.11 -16.09 -18.30
N ASN A 132 -17.79 -15.92 -19.59
CA ASN A 132 -16.63 -16.56 -20.19
C ASN A 132 -15.38 -15.69 -19.99
N ASN A 133 -14.24 -16.35 -19.77
CA ASN A 133 -12.92 -15.77 -19.52
C ASN A 133 -12.63 -14.45 -20.26
N LEU A 134 -12.06 -13.49 -19.53
CA LEU A 134 -11.53 -12.23 -20.05
C LEU A 134 -10.54 -12.49 -21.19
N GLY A 135 -10.80 -11.92 -22.37
CA GLY A 135 -9.83 -11.83 -23.46
C GLY A 135 -8.87 -10.67 -23.19
N GLY A 136 -7.60 -10.99 -22.92
CA GLY A 136 -6.55 -10.03 -22.64
C GLY A 136 -5.29 -10.31 -23.45
N TYR A 137 -4.44 -9.28 -23.59
CA TYR A 137 -3.17 -9.36 -24.28
C TYR A 137 -2.05 -8.88 -23.36
N ASP A 138 -1.08 -9.74 -23.07
CA ASP A 138 0.20 -9.30 -22.50
C ASP A 138 1.16 -9.01 -23.64
N PHE A 139 1.88 -7.89 -23.60
CA PHE A 139 2.84 -7.54 -24.63
C PHE A 139 4.14 -8.31 -24.41
N TYR A 140 4.14 -9.59 -24.84
CA TYR A 140 5.33 -10.42 -24.87
C TYR A 140 6.31 -9.88 -25.90
N THR A 141 7.43 -9.34 -25.45
CA THR A 141 8.66 -9.39 -26.25
C THR A 141 9.46 -10.63 -25.81
N ASP A 142 10.05 -11.32 -26.78
CA ASP A 142 10.39 -12.75 -26.78
C ASP A 142 11.48 -13.19 -25.78
N ALA A 143 11.77 -12.43 -24.73
CA ALA A 143 12.76 -12.75 -23.72
C ALA A 143 12.16 -12.59 -22.31
N VAL A 144 11.87 -13.71 -21.65
CA VAL A 144 11.89 -13.78 -20.18
C VAL A 144 13.37 -13.73 -19.80
N VAL A 145 13.75 -12.68 -19.07
CA VAL A 145 15.14 -12.21 -18.99
C VAL A 145 15.88 -12.82 -17.80
N ASP A 146 15.27 -12.85 -16.62
CA ASP A 146 15.72 -13.64 -15.47
C ASP A 146 14.48 -13.96 -14.60
N THR A 147 14.44 -15.14 -13.97
CA THR A 147 13.35 -15.56 -13.08
C THR A 147 13.85 -15.83 -11.67
N HIS A 148 15.11 -15.49 -11.36
CA HIS A 148 15.69 -15.73 -10.06
C HIS A 148 15.72 -14.44 -9.25
N TRP A 149 15.06 -14.45 -8.09
CA TRP A 149 15.24 -13.39 -7.10
C TRP A 149 16.67 -13.42 -6.57
N ARG A 150 17.29 -12.24 -6.43
CA ARG A 150 18.62 -12.08 -5.83
C ARG A 150 18.50 -11.15 -4.63
N ASP A 151 18.81 -11.69 -3.46
CA ASP A 151 18.85 -10.90 -2.23
C ASP A 151 19.78 -9.69 -2.39
N GLY A 152 19.26 -8.50 -2.06
CA GLY A 152 19.97 -7.23 -2.19
C GLY A 152 19.96 -6.59 -3.58
N ASP A 153 19.30 -7.19 -4.57
CA ASP A 153 19.03 -6.57 -5.87
C ASP A 153 17.74 -5.73 -5.82
N VAL A 154 17.84 -4.59 -5.14
CA VAL A 154 16.68 -3.75 -4.79
C VAL A 154 16.45 -2.66 -5.84
N PHE A 155 15.24 -2.63 -6.40
CA PHE A 155 14.81 -1.55 -7.28
C PHE A 155 14.62 -0.24 -6.52
N THR A 156 15.08 0.88 -7.05
CA THR A 156 14.94 2.20 -6.44
C THR A 156 14.11 3.14 -7.32
N LEU A 157 12.97 3.60 -6.80
CA LEU A 157 12.11 4.59 -7.45
C LEU A 157 12.22 5.94 -6.72
N ASN A 158 12.73 6.96 -7.39
CA ASN A 158 12.81 8.31 -6.84
C ASN A 158 11.80 9.24 -7.52
N ILE A 159 10.90 9.83 -6.74
CA ILE A 159 9.84 10.74 -7.17
C ILE A 159 10.05 12.08 -6.44
N ALA A 160 10.25 13.16 -7.20
CA ALA A 160 10.56 14.47 -6.63
C ALA A 160 9.85 15.63 -7.35
N ASN A 161 9.00 16.38 -6.62
CA ASN A 161 8.19 17.45 -7.21
C ASN A 161 7.40 16.97 -8.44
N THR A 162 6.80 15.78 -8.34
CA THR A 162 6.12 15.09 -9.44
C THR A 162 4.69 14.77 -9.03
N THR A 163 3.76 14.81 -9.98
CA THR A 163 2.42 14.22 -9.81
C THR A 163 2.34 12.94 -10.61
N ILE A 164 1.94 11.86 -9.97
CA ILE A 164 1.56 10.60 -10.62
C ILE A 164 0.10 10.38 -10.24
N ASP A 165 -0.79 10.67 -11.17
CA ASP A 165 -2.19 10.28 -11.10
C ASP A 165 -2.38 8.98 -11.88
N ASP A 166 -3.37 8.18 -11.50
CA ASP A 166 -3.69 6.90 -12.08
C ASP A 166 -4.84 6.99 -13.11
N ASP A 167 -5.08 8.20 -13.63
CA ASP A 167 -6.21 8.54 -14.50
C ASP A 167 -6.10 7.93 -15.91
N TYR A 168 -4.93 7.43 -16.32
CA TYR A 168 -4.78 6.73 -17.59
C TYR A 168 -5.24 5.28 -17.44
N GLU A 169 -6.53 5.07 -17.64
CA GLU A 169 -7.16 3.77 -17.44
C GLU A 169 -7.25 2.92 -18.72
N ALA A 170 -7.27 3.57 -19.89
CA ALA A 170 -7.43 2.88 -21.16
C ALA A 170 -6.92 3.69 -22.36
N LEU A 171 -6.49 2.98 -23.40
CA LEU A 171 -6.31 3.51 -24.74
C LEU A 171 -7.64 3.50 -25.48
N TYR A 172 -8.16 4.68 -25.81
CA TYR A 172 -9.34 4.86 -26.65
C TYR A 172 -8.94 5.15 -28.09
N PHE A 173 -9.49 4.39 -29.05
CA PHE A 173 -9.12 4.56 -30.45
C PHE A 173 -10.29 4.31 -31.42
N THR A 174 -10.09 4.72 -32.67
CA THR A 174 -11.03 4.49 -33.77
C THR A 174 -10.33 3.68 -34.85
N ASP A 175 -10.86 2.50 -35.14
CA ASP A 175 -10.52 1.71 -36.32
C ASP A 175 -11.30 2.26 -37.54
N SER A 176 -10.59 2.50 -38.65
CA SER A 176 -11.15 3.13 -39.85
C SER A 176 -10.88 2.32 -41.12
N TYR A 177 -11.66 1.27 -41.34
CA TYR A 177 -11.46 0.32 -42.44
C TYR A 177 -12.35 0.53 -43.67
N LYS A 178 -11.98 -0.12 -44.77
CA LYS A 178 -12.76 -0.17 -46.01
C LYS A 178 -13.67 -1.40 -46.08
N ASP A 179 -14.95 -1.17 -46.34
CA ASP A 179 -15.91 -2.20 -46.74
C ASP A 179 -16.39 -1.89 -48.18
N GLY A 180 -15.67 -2.46 -49.15
CA GLY A 180 -15.76 -2.07 -50.55
C GLY A 180 -15.31 -0.63 -50.77
N ASP A 181 -16.17 0.21 -51.35
CA ASP A 181 -15.88 1.63 -51.60
C ASP A 181 -16.21 2.54 -50.39
N VAL A 182 -16.84 2.00 -49.35
CA VAL A 182 -17.29 2.74 -48.17
C VAL A 182 -16.24 2.66 -47.06
N THR A 183 -15.91 3.79 -46.42
CA THR A 183 -15.17 3.78 -45.15
C THR A 183 -16.14 3.57 -44.01
N LYS A 184 -15.84 2.61 -43.15
CA LYS A 184 -16.53 2.37 -41.88
C LYS A 184 -15.61 2.76 -40.72
N HIS A 185 -16.21 2.93 -39.56
CA HIS A 185 -15.51 3.24 -38.33
C HIS A 185 -16.07 2.39 -37.20
N THR A 186 -15.19 1.92 -36.34
CA THR A 186 -15.47 1.26 -35.06
C THR A 186 -14.68 1.99 -33.99
N ASN A 187 -15.33 2.27 -32.86
CA ASN A 187 -14.68 2.92 -31.72
C ASN A 187 -14.48 1.85 -30.66
N GLU A 188 -13.26 1.75 -30.18
CA GLU A 188 -12.80 0.65 -29.36
C GLU A 188 -11.98 1.16 -28.17
N THR A 189 -11.87 0.31 -27.16
CA THR A 189 -11.17 0.60 -25.92
C THR A 189 -10.25 -0.56 -25.60
N PHE A 190 -9.01 -0.25 -25.26
CA PHE A 190 -8.05 -1.21 -24.71
C PHE A 190 -7.71 -0.78 -23.28
N ASP A 191 -8.18 -1.56 -22.31
CA ASP A 191 -7.98 -1.33 -20.89
C ASP A 191 -6.51 -1.57 -20.51
N THR A 192 -5.88 -0.62 -19.84
CA THR A 192 -4.49 -0.68 -19.39
C THR A 192 -4.32 -0.32 -17.91
N SER A 193 -5.43 -0.26 -17.16
CA SER A 193 -5.39 0.26 -15.80
C SER A 193 -4.86 -0.77 -14.82
N GLU A 194 -3.97 -0.31 -13.93
CA GLU A 194 -3.53 -1.06 -12.75
C GLU A 194 -4.30 -0.65 -11.48
N GLY A 195 -5.14 0.40 -11.56
CA GLY A 195 -5.87 0.96 -10.42
C GLY A 195 -5.01 1.74 -9.41
N VAL A 196 -3.70 1.85 -9.63
CA VAL A 196 -2.77 2.60 -8.77
C VAL A 196 -1.63 3.20 -9.59
N ALA A 197 -1.06 4.30 -9.08
CA ALA A 197 0.07 5.01 -9.66
C ALA A 197 1.38 4.20 -9.64
N VAL A 198 1.57 3.32 -8.65
CA VAL A 198 2.76 2.47 -8.52
C VAL A 198 2.33 1.04 -8.19
N ASN A 199 2.66 0.07 -9.04
CA ASN A 199 2.36 -1.36 -8.84
C ASN A 199 3.61 -2.21 -9.05
N LEU A 200 4.26 -2.69 -7.98
CA LEU A 200 5.53 -3.41 -8.07
C LEU A 200 5.46 -4.81 -7.45
N ASP A 201 6.10 -5.77 -8.12
CA ASP A 201 6.29 -7.16 -7.72
C ASP A 201 7.77 -7.50 -7.46
N VAL A 202 8.61 -6.48 -7.23
CA VAL A 202 10.03 -6.60 -6.90
C VAL A 202 10.37 -5.89 -5.59
N GLU A 203 11.46 -6.31 -4.95
CA GLU A 203 11.98 -5.66 -3.75
C GLU A 203 12.34 -4.20 -4.06
N SER A 204 11.79 -3.26 -3.28
CA SER A 204 11.74 -1.86 -3.69
C SER A 204 12.08 -0.84 -2.60
N ASN A 205 12.91 0.14 -2.96
CA ASN A 205 13.14 1.39 -2.25
C ASN A 205 12.42 2.54 -2.98
N ILE A 206 11.31 3.03 -2.43
CA ILE A 206 10.51 4.11 -3.01
C ILE A 206 10.72 5.40 -2.21
N ASN A 207 11.21 6.45 -2.87
CA ASN A 207 11.47 7.75 -2.27
C ASN A 207 10.57 8.82 -2.91
N ILE A 208 9.59 9.33 -2.17
CA ILE A 208 8.67 10.40 -2.60
C ILE A 208 9.01 11.68 -1.85
N SER A 209 9.29 12.75 -2.58
CA SER A 209 9.82 13.98 -1.99
C SER A 209 9.38 15.27 -2.68
N ASN A 210 9.65 16.41 -2.03
CA ASN A 210 9.56 17.74 -2.62
C ASN A 210 8.16 18.10 -3.16
N ASN A 211 7.11 17.94 -2.36
CA ASN A 211 5.73 18.25 -2.75
C ASN A 211 5.23 17.40 -3.92
N SER A 212 5.60 16.11 -3.92
CA SER A 212 5.04 15.14 -4.88
C SER A 212 3.64 14.68 -4.45
N ARG A 213 2.88 14.18 -5.42
CA ARG A 213 1.54 13.60 -5.24
C ARG A 213 1.48 12.26 -5.98
N VAL A 214 1.11 11.19 -5.29
CA VAL A 214 1.05 9.83 -5.85
C VAL A 214 -0.29 9.20 -5.48
N ALA A 215 -1.05 8.72 -6.46
CA ALA A 215 -2.36 8.12 -6.28
C ALA A 215 -2.26 6.58 -6.20
N GLY A 216 -2.05 6.05 -5.00
CA GLY A 216 -1.97 4.60 -4.76
C GLY A 216 -0.58 4.00 -4.96
N ILE A 217 -0.22 3.07 -4.08
CA ILE A 217 0.98 2.24 -4.18
C ILE A 217 0.60 0.80 -3.81
N ALA A 218 0.84 -0.15 -4.71
CA ALA A 218 0.65 -1.57 -4.48
C ALA A 218 2.00 -2.28 -4.59
N LEU A 219 2.39 -2.99 -3.53
CA LEU A 219 3.55 -3.86 -3.52
C LEU A 219 3.10 -5.31 -3.30
N SER A 220 3.57 -6.20 -4.15
CA SER A 220 3.37 -7.63 -3.99
C SER A 220 4.71 -8.34 -3.93
N GLN A 221 4.76 -9.43 -3.18
CA GLN A 221 5.92 -10.30 -3.23
C GLN A 221 5.88 -11.10 -4.54
N GLY A 222 6.85 -10.86 -5.42
CA GLY A 222 6.94 -11.53 -6.71
C GLY A 222 7.55 -12.92 -6.64
N ASN A 223 8.22 -13.33 -7.71
CA ASN A 223 8.86 -14.64 -7.78
C ASN A 223 10.10 -14.70 -6.88
N THR A 224 10.00 -15.43 -5.77
CA THR A 224 11.09 -15.60 -4.80
C THR A 224 11.92 -16.87 -5.01
N TYR A 225 11.76 -17.57 -6.14
CA TYR A 225 12.49 -18.81 -6.39
C TYR A 225 14.00 -18.55 -6.47
N ASN A 226 14.77 -19.24 -5.64
CA ASN A 226 16.22 -19.22 -5.70
C ASN A 226 16.80 -20.60 -5.34
N GLU A 227 17.59 -21.19 -6.26
CA GLU A 227 18.23 -22.50 -6.05
C GLU A 227 19.37 -22.50 -4.99
N THR A 228 19.84 -21.31 -4.59
CA THR A 228 21.05 -21.11 -3.75
C THR A 228 20.71 -20.96 -2.27
N TYR A 229 19.60 -20.30 -1.94
CA TYR A 229 19.25 -19.93 -0.57
C TYR A 229 18.18 -20.89 -0.04
N THR A 230 18.59 -21.98 0.61
CA THR A 230 17.65 -22.91 1.28
C THR A 230 17.89 -23.02 2.79
N THR A 231 18.88 -22.29 3.32
CA THR A 231 19.33 -22.42 4.72
C THR A 231 19.86 -21.12 5.35
N GLU A 232 19.84 -19.99 4.65
CA GLU A 232 20.34 -18.69 5.16
C GLU A 232 19.17 -17.73 5.41
N SER A 233 19.32 -16.85 6.41
CA SER A 233 18.32 -15.87 6.83
C SER A 233 18.22 -14.73 5.82
N HIS A 234 17.12 -14.71 5.06
CA HIS A 234 16.81 -13.68 4.07
C HIS A 234 15.37 -13.20 4.24
N THR A 235 15.15 -11.94 3.88
CA THR A 235 13.84 -11.27 3.90
C THR A 235 13.67 -10.48 2.60
N TRP A 236 12.42 -10.25 2.21
CA TRP A 236 12.07 -9.36 1.10
C TRP A 236 11.76 -7.98 1.67
N ASP A 237 12.65 -7.02 1.52
CA ASP A 237 12.58 -5.74 2.22
C ASP A 237 12.12 -4.58 1.33
N ASN A 238 10.88 -4.14 1.52
CA ASN A 238 10.38 -2.93 0.87
C ASN A 238 10.52 -1.73 1.80
N ASN A 239 11.07 -0.62 1.30
CA ASN A 239 11.20 0.62 2.05
C ASN A 239 10.55 1.79 1.29
N ILE A 240 9.59 2.45 1.91
CA ILE A 240 8.91 3.63 1.36
C ILE A 240 9.22 4.84 2.24
N SER A 241 9.76 5.90 1.66
CA SER A 241 10.02 7.18 2.34
C SER A 241 9.26 8.32 1.67
N VAL A 242 8.29 8.92 2.38
CA VAL A 242 7.48 10.03 1.89
C VAL A 242 7.80 11.30 2.68
N LYS A 243 8.39 12.30 2.03
CA LYS A 243 8.82 13.55 2.67
C LYS A 243 8.20 14.76 1.99
N ASP A 244 7.60 15.64 2.79
CA ASP A 244 6.99 16.87 2.29
C ASP A 244 6.01 16.62 1.13
N SER A 245 5.29 15.50 1.14
CA SER A 245 4.52 15.01 -0.03
C SER A 245 3.21 14.36 0.38
N THR A 246 2.37 14.00 -0.60
CA THR A 246 1.07 13.38 -0.38
C THR A 246 0.97 12.04 -1.13
N VAL A 247 0.49 11.01 -0.45
CA VAL A 247 0.00 9.78 -1.08
C VAL A 247 -1.50 9.70 -0.84
N THR A 248 -2.26 9.50 -1.91
CA THR A 248 -3.71 9.30 -1.86
C THR A 248 -4.06 7.88 -2.25
N SER A 249 -5.31 7.50 -2.09
CA SER A 249 -5.90 6.33 -2.72
C SER A 249 -5.73 6.34 -4.24
N GLY A 250 -5.61 5.14 -4.82
CA GLY A 250 -5.81 4.94 -6.25
C GLY A 250 -7.29 4.71 -6.61
N SER A 251 -7.54 4.42 -7.88
CA SER A 251 -8.81 4.10 -8.50
C SER A 251 -9.26 2.69 -8.13
N ASN A 252 -10.53 2.55 -7.75
CA ASN A 252 -11.12 1.26 -7.39
C ASN A 252 -11.58 0.48 -8.62
N TYR A 253 -12.03 1.20 -9.66
CA TYR A 253 -12.54 0.66 -10.92
C TYR A 253 -12.34 1.63 -12.07
N ILE A 254 -12.15 1.07 -13.25
CA ILE A 254 -12.14 1.83 -14.50
C ILE A 254 -13.52 2.38 -14.81
N LEU A 255 -13.56 3.65 -15.16
CA LEU A 255 -14.71 4.44 -15.57
C LEU A 255 -15.74 3.71 -16.43
N ASP A 256 -15.26 3.06 -17.49
CA ASP A 256 -16.09 2.47 -18.54
C ASP A 256 -16.39 0.99 -18.34
N SER A 257 -15.87 0.36 -17.28
CA SER A 257 -15.92 -1.09 -17.08
C SER A 257 -17.04 -1.58 -16.14
N ASN A 258 -17.75 -0.68 -15.45
CA ASN A 258 -18.84 -1.07 -14.58
C ASN A 258 -20.11 -1.42 -15.39
N THR A 259 -20.41 -2.72 -15.48
CA THR A 259 -21.58 -3.29 -16.17
C THR A 259 -22.92 -2.79 -15.62
N TYR A 260 -22.97 -2.28 -14.38
CA TYR A 260 -24.20 -1.88 -13.70
C TYR A 260 -24.42 -0.37 -13.61
N GLY A 261 -23.46 0.43 -14.05
CA GLY A 261 -23.61 1.87 -14.16
C GLY A 261 -22.36 2.51 -14.75
N LYS A 262 -22.46 3.06 -15.96
CA LYS A 262 -21.51 4.04 -16.46
C LYS A 262 -21.70 5.31 -15.62
N THR A 263 -21.09 5.35 -14.43
CA THR A 263 -21.31 6.39 -13.42
C THR A 263 -20.31 7.54 -13.47
N GLY A 264 -19.34 7.50 -14.41
CA GLY A 264 -18.32 8.52 -14.55
C GLY A 264 -18.87 9.95 -14.45
N HIS A 265 -18.44 10.66 -13.41
CA HIS A 265 -18.71 12.08 -13.23
C HIS A 265 -17.52 12.86 -13.82
N PHE A 266 -17.74 13.59 -14.91
CA PHE A 266 -16.71 14.40 -15.60
C PHE A 266 -15.50 13.66 -16.19
N GLY A 267 -15.50 12.33 -16.26
CA GLY A 267 -14.46 11.56 -16.94
C GLY A 267 -13.27 11.16 -16.08
N ASN A 268 -13.48 11.05 -14.77
CA ASN A 268 -12.55 10.51 -13.78
C ASN A 268 -13.12 9.24 -13.16
N SER A 269 -12.26 8.25 -12.85
CA SER A 269 -12.57 6.98 -12.16
C SER A 269 -13.56 7.15 -11.02
N ASP A 270 -14.11 6.03 -10.52
CA ASP A 270 -14.64 6.04 -9.16
C ASP A 270 -13.43 6.22 -8.21
N GLU A 271 -13.05 7.48 -8.03
CA GLU A 271 -12.04 7.95 -7.09
C GLU A 271 -12.64 7.90 -5.68
N PRO A 272 -11.91 7.31 -4.73
CA PRO A 272 -12.27 7.40 -3.32
C PRO A 272 -12.43 8.85 -2.89
N SER A 273 -13.65 9.25 -2.55
CA SER A 273 -13.97 10.67 -2.36
C SER A 273 -14.41 11.03 -0.95
N ASP A 274 -14.75 10.03 -0.13
CA ASP A 274 -15.21 10.24 1.25
C ASP A 274 -14.23 9.72 2.30
N TYR A 275 -13.26 8.87 1.94
CA TYR A 275 -12.30 8.27 2.88
C TYR A 275 -13.03 7.60 4.06
N ALA A 276 -14.25 7.12 3.82
CA ALA A 276 -15.19 6.70 4.85
C ALA A 276 -15.39 5.18 4.83
N GLY A 277 -14.53 4.47 5.55
CA GLY A 277 -14.58 3.01 5.61
C GLY A 277 -13.72 2.33 4.54
N PRO A 278 -13.87 1.01 4.35
CA PRO A 278 -12.97 0.24 3.50
C PRO A 278 -13.24 0.46 2.01
N GLY A 279 -12.17 0.54 1.23
CA GLY A 279 -12.23 0.60 -0.24
C GLY A 279 -11.32 1.65 -0.86
N ASP A 280 -10.74 2.51 -0.02
CA ASP A 280 -10.06 3.72 -0.43
C ASP A 280 -8.54 3.56 -0.32
N VAL A 281 -8.00 2.47 -0.88
CA VAL A 281 -6.66 2.00 -0.56
C VAL A 281 -5.57 2.90 -1.17
N ALA A 282 -4.78 3.53 -0.30
CA ALA A 282 -3.61 4.33 -0.66
C ALA A 282 -2.32 3.52 -0.73
N MET A 283 -2.20 2.51 0.14
CA MET A 283 -1.07 1.60 0.11
C MET A 283 -1.53 0.16 0.33
N SER A 284 -1.10 -0.77 -0.51
CA SER A 284 -1.35 -2.20 -0.33
C SER A 284 -0.05 -2.99 -0.36
N PHE A 285 0.01 -4.01 0.50
CA PHE A 285 1.14 -4.91 0.63
C PHE A 285 0.60 -6.34 0.64
N THR A 286 1.01 -7.15 -0.34
CA THR A 286 0.55 -8.54 -0.49
C THR A 286 1.73 -9.49 -0.46
N ALA A 287 1.90 -10.20 0.65
CA ALA A 287 2.83 -11.30 0.72
C ALA A 287 2.26 -12.55 0.06
N SER A 288 3.14 -13.45 -0.38
CA SER A 288 2.78 -14.71 -1.03
C SER A 288 3.24 -15.90 -0.17
N GLY A 289 2.92 -17.13 -0.58
CA GLY A 289 3.46 -18.34 0.04
C GLY A 289 4.95 -18.57 -0.28
N SER A 290 5.79 -17.55 -0.09
CA SER A 290 7.22 -17.55 -0.35
C SER A 290 8.01 -18.27 0.74
N ASP A 291 9.26 -18.65 0.46
CA ASP A 291 10.21 -19.12 1.48
C ASP A 291 10.69 -18.02 2.44
N TYR A 292 10.54 -16.73 2.08
CA TYR A 292 11.07 -15.60 2.84
C TYR A 292 9.97 -14.64 3.30
N ALA A 293 10.10 -14.15 4.52
CA ALA A 293 9.23 -13.11 5.05
C ALA A 293 9.37 -11.79 4.27
N MET A 294 8.24 -11.17 3.93
CA MET A 294 8.15 -9.83 3.37
C MET A 294 8.14 -8.80 4.50
N LYS A 295 9.11 -7.88 4.52
CA LYS A 295 9.22 -6.79 5.49
C LYS A 295 8.97 -5.46 4.79
N ASN A 296 7.94 -4.75 5.23
CA ASN A 296 7.53 -3.48 4.63
C ASN A 296 7.73 -2.36 5.63
N ASN A 297 8.55 -1.37 5.30
CA ASN A 297 8.86 -0.24 6.15
C ASN A 297 8.43 1.06 5.47
N VAL A 298 7.40 1.69 6.01
CA VAL A 298 6.84 2.94 5.49
C VAL A 298 7.14 4.07 6.46
N PHE A 299 7.75 5.14 5.96
CA PHE A 299 8.11 6.32 6.76
C PHE A 299 7.60 7.59 6.10
N LEU A 300 6.74 8.32 6.81
CA LEU A 300 6.22 9.64 6.41
C LEU A 300 6.79 10.74 7.31
N SER A 301 7.26 11.83 6.72
CA SER A 301 7.71 13.02 7.46
C SER A 301 7.23 14.31 6.81
N ASN A 302 6.51 15.15 7.58
CA ASN A 302 5.82 16.35 7.09
C ASN A 302 4.95 16.04 5.86
N SER A 303 4.26 14.90 5.87
CA SER A 303 3.55 14.34 4.72
C SER A 303 2.11 13.99 5.07
N THR A 304 1.29 13.74 4.05
CA THR A 304 -0.09 13.30 4.21
C THR A 304 -0.32 11.97 3.50
N LEU A 305 -0.91 11.02 4.22
CA LEU A 305 -1.47 9.77 3.69
C LEU A 305 -2.99 9.86 3.76
N MET A 306 -3.66 9.74 2.63
CA MET A 306 -5.11 9.84 2.55
C MET A 306 -5.67 8.59 1.87
N GLY A 307 -6.32 7.73 2.65
CA GLY A 307 -6.78 6.42 2.22
C GLY A 307 -6.29 5.29 3.13
N ASP A 308 -6.80 4.11 2.86
CA ASP A 308 -6.56 2.90 3.64
C ASP A 308 -5.16 2.36 3.40
N VAL A 309 -4.64 1.65 4.41
CA VAL A 309 -3.41 0.87 4.31
C VAL A 309 -3.78 -0.59 4.50
N ALA A 310 -3.60 -1.39 3.45
CA ALA A 310 -3.96 -2.80 3.42
C ALA A 310 -2.74 -3.70 3.48
N PHE A 311 -2.77 -4.68 4.37
CA PHE A 311 -1.74 -5.71 4.48
C PHE A 311 -2.38 -7.09 4.43
N THR A 312 -1.93 -7.89 3.47
CA THR A 312 -2.34 -9.28 3.30
C THR A 312 -1.11 -10.19 3.40
N SER A 313 -1.20 -11.21 4.25
CA SER A 313 -0.15 -12.21 4.39
C SER A 313 -0.75 -13.62 4.45
N THR A 314 0.05 -14.59 3.97
CA THR A 314 -0.24 -16.02 4.06
C THR A 314 0.98 -16.71 4.66
N TRP A 315 0.83 -17.97 5.10
CA TRP A 315 1.98 -18.75 5.56
C TRP A 315 3.07 -18.84 4.50
N ASN A 316 4.30 -18.50 4.89
CA ASN A 316 5.49 -18.81 4.12
C ASN A 316 5.59 -20.32 3.88
N SER A 317 6.21 -20.74 2.78
CA SER A 317 6.30 -22.14 2.34
C SER A 317 6.95 -23.05 3.39
N ASN A 318 7.82 -22.50 4.25
CA ASN A 318 8.50 -23.25 5.30
C ASN A 318 7.74 -23.27 6.64
N PHE A 319 6.59 -22.61 6.74
CA PHE A 319 5.77 -22.64 7.95
C PHE A 319 4.69 -23.73 7.85
N ASP A 320 4.70 -24.66 8.81
CA ASP A 320 3.66 -25.70 8.93
C ASP A 320 2.80 -25.46 10.19
N PRO A 321 1.59 -24.89 10.05
CA PRO A 321 0.72 -24.62 11.20
C PRO A 321 0.25 -25.89 11.94
N ASN A 322 0.43 -27.08 11.37
CA ASN A 322 0.11 -28.36 12.01
C ASN A 322 1.33 -29.09 12.56
N GLY A 323 2.52 -28.56 12.32
CA GLY A 323 3.82 -29.08 12.71
C GLY A 323 4.23 -30.36 12.01
N HIS A 324 5.47 -30.39 11.52
CA HIS A 324 6.13 -31.57 10.95
C HIS A 324 7.52 -31.77 11.55
N ASP A 325 8.00 -33.01 11.57
CA ASP A 325 9.35 -33.33 12.04
C ASP A 325 10.35 -33.02 10.92
N SER A 326 10.84 -31.77 10.90
CA SER A 326 11.67 -31.24 9.82
C SER A 326 13.08 -31.83 9.82
N ASN A 327 13.59 -32.21 10.99
CA ASN A 327 14.96 -32.66 11.22
C ASN A 327 15.08 -34.17 11.50
N GLY A 328 13.96 -34.89 11.63
CA GLY A 328 13.89 -36.33 11.84
C GLY A 328 14.20 -36.79 13.28
N ASP A 329 14.12 -35.90 14.27
CA ASP A 329 14.38 -36.21 15.68
C ASP A 329 13.14 -36.72 16.44
N GLY A 330 11.97 -36.71 15.79
CA GLY A 330 10.69 -37.16 16.33
C GLY A 330 9.91 -36.08 17.10
N VAL A 331 10.40 -34.84 17.12
CA VAL A 331 9.70 -33.65 17.60
C VAL A 331 9.06 -32.96 16.40
N LYS A 332 7.92 -32.31 16.62
CA LYS A 332 7.27 -31.50 15.57
C LYS A 332 7.82 -30.08 15.63
N ASP A 333 8.02 -29.50 14.47
CA ASP A 333 8.49 -28.13 14.24
C ASP A 333 7.43 -27.39 13.42
N THR A 334 7.08 -26.17 13.82
CA THR A 334 6.19 -25.29 13.06
C THR A 334 6.99 -24.46 12.06
N ASN A 335 8.22 -24.05 12.43
CA ASN A 335 9.02 -23.11 11.65
C ASN A 335 9.82 -23.74 10.50
N GLY A 336 9.58 -25.01 10.17
CA GLY A 336 10.26 -25.71 9.07
C GLY A 336 11.76 -25.92 9.24
N GLY A 337 12.27 -25.84 10.47
CA GLY A 337 13.69 -26.00 10.77
C GLY A 337 14.51 -24.70 10.67
N TRP A 338 13.85 -23.55 10.48
CA TRP A 338 14.48 -22.24 10.58
C TRP A 338 14.92 -21.93 12.01
N THR A 339 16.02 -21.21 12.18
CA THR A 339 16.56 -20.90 13.52
C THR A 339 15.88 -19.71 14.20
N ASP A 340 15.13 -18.91 13.44
CA ASP A 340 14.50 -17.67 13.89
C ASP A 340 13.06 -17.62 13.37
N ASP A 341 12.10 -17.50 14.29
CA ASP A 341 10.67 -17.48 13.99
C ASP A 341 10.28 -16.27 13.14
N SER A 342 10.99 -15.14 13.28
CA SER A 342 10.70 -13.90 12.55
C SER A 342 10.87 -14.00 11.04
N LEU A 343 11.53 -15.06 10.56
CA LEU A 343 11.69 -15.37 9.13
C LEU A 343 10.44 -16.01 8.52
N ASN A 344 9.47 -16.40 9.36
CA ASN A 344 8.16 -16.90 8.94
C ASN A 344 7.03 -15.90 9.23
N VAL A 345 7.37 -14.62 9.47
CA VAL A 345 6.40 -13.57 9.79
C VAL A 345 6.61 -12.42 8.82
N ASP A 346 5.65 -12.16 7.95
CA ASP A 346 5.62 -10.94 7.16
C ASP A 346 5.34 -9.72 8.06
N GLU A 347 5.86 -8.55 7.74
CA GLU A 347 5.69 -7.35 8.57
C GLU A 347 5.31 -6.14 7.73
N LEU A 348 4.43 -5.30 8.30
CA LEU A 348 4.22 -3.94 7.87
C LEU A 348 4.45 -3.00 9.05
N ASN A 349 5.42 -2.09 8.90
CA ASN A 349 5.76 -1.07 9.88
C ASN A 349 5.48 0.31 9.28
N LEU A 350 4.42 1.00 9.73
CA LEU A 350 4.05 2.34 9.30
C LEU A 350 4.43 3.39 10.35
N THR A 351 5.31 4.32 9.98
CA THR A 351 5.75 5.42 10.84
C THR A 351 5.32 6.77 10.28
N LEU A 352 4.57 7.54 11.09
CA LEU A 352 4.26 8.95 10.86
C LEU A 352 5.13 9.82 11.76
N ASP A 353 5.86 10.77 11.18
CA ASP A 353 6.76 11.66 11.91
C ASP A 353 6.63 13.13 11.48
N ASN A 354 7.11 14.04 12.34
CA ASN A 354 7.23 15.47 12.08
C ASN A 354 5.93 16.13 11.58
N GLY A 355 4.82 15.88 12.28
CA GLY A 355 3.52 16.44 11.92
C GLY A 355 2.87 15.79 10.70
N SER A 356 3.26 14.56 10.35
CA SER A 356 2.58 13.82 9.28
C SER A 356 1.17 13.43 9.69
N LYS A 357 0.28 13.31 8.71
CA LYS A 357 -1.12 12.97 8.93
C LYS A 357 -1.53 11.77 8.11
N TRP A 358 -2.24 10.84 8.72
CA TRP A 358 -2.96 9.76 8.05
C TRP A 358 -4.45 9.90 8.31
N VAL A 359 -5.26 9.82 7.25
CA VAL A 359 -6.72 9.64 7.34
C VAL A 359 -7.05 8.36 6.59
N GLY A 360 -7.58 7.35 7.27
CA GLY A 360 -7.88 6.06 6.65
C GLY A 360 -7.94 4.91 7.64
N GLN A 361 -8.22 3.72 7.09
CA GLN A 361 -8.34 2.47 7.83
C GLN A 361 -7.08 1.61 7.72
N ALA A 362 -6.72 0.93 8.80
CA ALA A 362 -5.78 -0.20 8.75
C ALA A 362 -6.53 -1.50 8.40
N ILE A 363 -6.30 -2.06 7.21
CA ILE A 363 -6.91 -3.32 6.77
C ILE A 363 -5.88 -4.44 6.92
N TYR A 364 -6.24 -5.47 7.67
CA TYR A 364 -5.34 -6.54 8.08
C TYR A 364 -5.96 -7.91 7.78
N ASN A 365 -5.30 -8.70 6.93
CA ASN A 365 -5.76 -10.03 6.53
C ASN A 365 -4.60 -11.03 6.56
N VAL A 366 -4.55 -11.85 7.62
CA VAL A 366 -3.44 -12.78 7.87
C VAL A 366 -3.95 -14.17 8.20
N ALA A 367 -3.10 -15.17 8.01
CA ALA A 367 -3.35 -16.50 8.52
C ALA A 367 -2.93 -16.58 10.00
N GLU A 368 -3.64 -17.38 10.80
CA GLU A 368 -3.35 -17.54 12.23
C GLU A 368 -3.42 -19.00 12.67
N THR A 369 -2.65 -19.34 13.70
CA THR A 369 -2.69 -20.67 14.34
C THR A 369 -2.46 -20.57 15.84
N SER A 370 -3.18 -21.40 16.60
CA SER A 370 -2.94 -21.62 18.02
C SER A 370 -2.04 -22.84 18.28
N ALA A 371 -1.62 -23.56 17.23
CA ALA A 371 -0.78 -24.75 17.32
C ALA A 371 0.70 -24.38 17.13
N MET A 372 1.37 -24.12 18.25
CA MET A 372 2.78 -23.71 18.29
C MET A 372 3.62 -24.83 18.92
N TYR A 373 4.57 -25.39 18.17
CA TYR A 373 5.44 -26.44 18.66
C TYR A 373 6.79 -25.91 19.16
N ASP A 374 7.41 -25.04 18.36
CA ASP A 374 8.73 -24.45 18.58
C ASP A 374 8.75 -22.92 18.42
N VAL A 375 7.66 -22.33 17.94
CA VAL A 375 7.50 -20.88 17.80
C VAL A 375 6.87 -20.21 19.03
N ALA A 376 7.21 -18.95 19.28
CA ALA A 376 6.57 -18.12 20.30
C ALA A 376 5.37 -17.33 19.73
N THR A 377 4.36 -17.07 20.56
CA THR A 377 3.19 -16.25 20.23
C THR A 377 3.63 -14.85 19.78
N ASN A 378 3.12 -14.36 18.64
CA ASN A 378 3.47 -13.03 18.11
C ASN A 378 2.28 -12.05 18.08
N SER A 379 1.05 -12.53 18.31
CA SER A 379 -0.16 -11.71 18.29
C SER A 379 -1.25 -12.30 19.20
N LEU A 380 -2.30 -11.53 19.45
CA LEU A 380 -3.52 -11.94 20.14
C LEU A 380 -4.71 -11.83 19.18
N THR A 381 -5.58 -12.84 19.19
CA THR A 381 -6.84 -12.73 18.44
C THR A 381 -7.87 -11.96 19.25
N PRO A 382 -8.69 -11.11 18.60
CA PRO A 382 -9.84 -10.49 19.27
C PRO A 382 -10.84 -11.53 19.79
N ASP A 383 -10.87 -12.71 19.15
CA ASP A 383 -11.71 -13.84 19.53
C ASP A 383 -10.93 -14.87 20.35
N ALA A 384 -11.55 -15.42 21.38
CA ALA A 384 -10.92 -16.43 22.22
C ALA A 384 -10.73 -17.79 21.50
N THR A 385 -9.60 -18.45 21.76
CA THR A 385 -9.41 -19.86 21.46
C THR A 385 -10.22 -20.73 22.43
N TYR A 386 -11.01 -21.63 21.88
CA TYR A 386 -11.86 -22.55 22.64
C TYR A 386 -11.32 -23.98 22.62
N GLU A 387 -11.48 -24.72 23.73
CA GLU A 387 -11.15 -26.15 23.80
C GLU A 387 -11.81 -26.91 22.63
N ASN A 388 -11.06 -27.79 21.95
CA ASN A 388 -11.63 -28.65 20.91
C ASN A 388 -12.33 -29.89 21.51
N ASN A 389 -13.35 -29.64 22.33
CA ASN A 389 -14.23 -30.63 22.91
C ASN A 389 -15.67 -30.08 22.98
N ASP A 390 -16.60 -30.89 23.48
CA ASP A 390 -18.03 -30.53 23.59
C ASP A 390 -18.30 -29.35 24.55
N TRP A 391 -17.34 -28.97 25.39
CA TRP A 391 -17.51 -27.90 26.39
C TRP A 391 -17.15 -26.51 25.87
N LYS A 392 -16.35 -26.42 24.80
CA LYS A 392 -15.98 -25.16 24.12
C LYS A 392 -15.65 -24.03 25.11
N ARG A 393 -14.80 -24.30 26.11
CA ARG A 393 -14.35 -23.29 27.07
C ARG A 393 -13.24 -22.45 26.47
N VAL A 394 -13.23 -21.14 26.75
CA VAL A 394 -12.10 -20.27 26.46
C VAL A 394 -10.88 -20.77 27.21
N VAL A 395 -9.75 -20.91 26.51
CA VAL A 395 -8.49 -21.41 27.10
C VAL A 395 -7.29 -20.53 26.80
N ASP A 396 -7.29 -19.77 25.72
CA ASP A 396 -6.24 -18.81 25.37
C ASP A 396 -6.78 -17.83 24.32
N ASP A 397 -6.06 -16.76 24.03
CA ASP A 397 -6.25 -15.83 22.91
C ASP A 397 -4.96 -15.61 22.13
N LYS A 398 -3.86 -16.22 22.60
CA LYS A 398 -2.56 -16.12 21.96
C LYS A 398 -2.48 -16.96 20.70
N VAL A 399 -1.97 -16.34 19.65
CA VAL A 399 -1.76 -16.97 18.35
C VAL A 399 -0.37 -16.68 17.81
N PHE A 400 -0.04 -17.44 16.79
CA PHE A 400 0.97 -17.06 15.82
C PHE A 400 0.24 -16.61 14.56
N GLN A 401 0.57 -15.44 14.02
CA GLN A 401 0.05 -14.89 12.78
C GLN A 401 1.13 -14.87 11.69
N SER A 402 0.71 -15.04 10.44
CA SER A 402 1.60 -15.03 9.27
C SER A 402 2.15 -13.64 8.98
N GLY A 403 1.42 -12.59 9.37
CA GLY A 403 1.86 -11.21 9.30
C GLY A 403 1.81 -10.55 10.68
N VAL A 404 2.41 -9.36 10.80
CA VAL A 404 2.09 -8.35 11.84
C VAL A 404 2.08 -6.94 11.24
N PHE A 405 1.15 -6.09 11.66
CA PHE A 405 1.02 -4.70 11.23
C PHE A 405 1.20 -3.73 12.42
N ASN A 406 2.32 -3.01 12.46
CA ASN A 406 2.63 -2.02 13.48
C ASN A 406 2.51 -0.58 12.97
N VAL A 407 1.99 0.30 13.83
CA VAL A 407 1.85 1.74 13.55
C VAL A 407 2.54 2.56 14.64
N ALA A 408 3.35 3.53 14.23
CA ALA A 408 4.06 4.44 15.12
C ALA A 408 3.85 5.92 14.73
N LEU A 409 3.39 6.75 15.66
CA LEU A 409 3.22 8.19 15.48
C LEU A 409 4.20 8.96 16.36
N ASN A 410 4.95 9.90 15.76
CA ASN A 410 5.97 10.69 16.43
C ASN A 410 5.88 12.17 16.09
N ASN A 411 6.35 13.00 17.03
CA ASN A 411 6.62 14.43 16.87
C ASN A 411 5.44 15.23 16.29
N GLY A 412 4.28 15.12 16.94
CA GLY A 412 3.07 15.87 16.58
C GLY A 412 2.31 15.32 15.39
N SER A 413 2.54 14.05 15.03
CA SER A 413 1.82 13.38 13.93
C SER A 413 0.39 13.00 14.34
N GLU A 414 -0.46 12.75 13.36
CA GLU A 414 -1.90 12.51 13.54
C GLU A 414 -2.37 11.32 12.71
N TRP A 415 -3.21 10.48 13.31
CA TRP A 415 -4.01 9.49 12.59
C TRP A 415 -5.49 9.69 12.92
N ASP A 416 -6.28 9.99 11.90
CA ASP A 416 -7.74 9.99 11.96
C ASP A 416 -8.22 8.64 11.42
N THR A 417 -8.68 7.77 12.31
CA THR A 417 -9.12 6.43 11.92
C THR A 417 -10.45 6.49 11.19
N THR A 418 -10.59 5.64 10.17
CA THR A 418 -11.86 5.44 9.46
C THR A 418 -12.18 3.95 9.47
N GLY A 419 -13.46 3.59 9.29
CA GLY A 419 -13.88 2.19 9.24
C GLY A 419 -13.47 1.34 10.45
N ARG A 420 -12.94 0.14 10.20
CA ARG A 420 -12.50 -0.83 11.24
C ARG A 420 -11.00 -1.12 11.14
N SER A 421 -10.19 -0.35 11.84
CA SER A 421 -8.74 -0.50 11.87
C SER A 421 -8.31 -1.65 12.78
N ILE A 422 -7.40 -2.49 12.28
CA ILE A 422 -6.74 -3.57 13.03
C ILE A 422 -5.23 -3.44 12.83
N VAL A 423 -4.47 -3.39 13.92
CA VAL A 423 -3.00 -3.34 13.95
C VAL A 423 -2.51 -4.15 15.15
N ASP A 424 -1.34 -4.76 15.12
CA ASP A 424 -0.79 -5.49 16.27
C ASP A 424 -0.35 -4.51 17.36
N THR A 425 0.53 -3.57 17.00
CA THR A 425 1.07 -2.57 17.94
C THR A 425 0.81 -1.16 17.45
N LEU A 426 0.27 -0.32 18.33
CA LEU A 426 0.16 1.12 18.14
C LEU A 426 1.01 1.88 19.16
N THR A 427 2.03 2.59 18.70
CA THR A 427 2.83 3.50 19.53
C THR A 427 2.54 4.96 19.17
N VAL A 428 2.17 5.78 20.15
CA VAL A 428 1.90 7.22 19.97
C VAL A 428 2.80 8.03 20.90
N ASN A 429 3.64 8.89 20.33
CA ASN A 429 4.74 9.52 21.04
C ASN A 429 4.94 11.00 20.66
N ASN A 430 5.54 11.76 21.58
CA ASN A 430 5.98 13.15 21.39
C ASN A 430 4.89 14.09 20.89
N GLY A 431 3.76 14.15 21.61
CA GLY A 431 2.65 15.05 21.29
C GLY A 431 1.85 14.66 20.06
N SER A 432 2.00 13.43 19.59
CA SER A 432 1.20 12.89 18.48
C SER A 432 -0.18 12.46 18.96
N GLN A 433 -1.12 12.31 18.04
CA GLN A 433 -2.50 11.98 18.38
C GLN A 433 -3.15 10.96 17.45
N VAL A 434 -4.04 10.16 18.01
CA VAL A 434 -4.95 9.28 17.27
C VAL A 434 -6.38 9.69 17.60
N ASN A 435 -7.21 9.88 16.57
CA ASN A 435 -8.61 10.23 16.71
C ASN A 435 -9.48 9.08 16.20
N VAL A 436 -10.34 8.57 17.08
CA VAL A 436 -11.27 7.46 16.81
C VAL A 436 -12.69 7.97 17.01
N SER A 437 -13.38 8.24 15.90
CA SER A 437 -14.78 8.68 15.88
C SER A 437 -15.47 8.01 14.69
N GLU A 438 -16.72 7.56 14.87
CA GLU A 438 -17.47 6.80 13.86
C GLU A 438 -16.64 5.65 13.24
N SER A 439 -15.74 5.07 14.03
CA SER A 439 -14.73 4.11 13.59
C SER A 439 -14.29 3.21 14.74
N LYS A 440 -13.64 2.10 14.40
CA LYS A 440 -13.10 1.13 15.35
C LYS A 440 -11.60 1.00 15.19
N LEU A 441 -10.89 0.88 16.30
CA LEU A 441 -9.47 0.53 16.36
C LEU A 441 -9.30 -0.69 17.28
N THR A 442 -8.65 -1.73 16.79
CA THR A 442 -8.30 -2.93 17.56
C THR A 442 -6.79 -3.16 17.48
N SER A 443 -6.17 -3.39 18.63
CA SER A 443 -4.74 -3.67 18.71
C SER A 443 -4.33 -4.45 19.94
N ASP A 444 -3.32 -5.32 19.84
CA ASP A 444 -2.80 -6.02 21.04
C ASP A 444 -2.29 -5.03 22.07
N THR A 445 -1.52 -4.03 21.61
CA THR A 445 -0.91 -3.05 22.50
C THR A 445 -1.02 -1.63 21.98
N ILE A 446 -1.47 -0.73 22.86
CA ILE A 446 -1.51 0.72 22.60
C ILE A 446 -0.66 1.42 23.65
N ASP A 447 0.42 2.07 23.21
CA ASP A 447 1.36 2.77 24.08
C ASP A 447 1.39 4.28 23.78
N LEU A 448 0.97 5.08 24.77
CA LEU A 448 1.00 6.54 24.69
C LEU A 448 2.12 7.12 25.57
N THR A 449 3.01 7.92 24.98
CA THR A 449 4.16 8.52 25.69
C THR A 449 4.38 9.99 25.33
N ASN A 450 5.06 10.71 26.22
CA ASN A 450 5.55 12.09 26.01
C ASN A 450 4.48 13.09 25.53
N GLY A 451 3.35 13.16 26.25
CA GLY A 451 2.29 14.14 26.00
C GLY A 451 1.41 13.85 24.80
N SER A 452 1.34 12.59 24.37
CA SER A 452 0.52 12.15 23.24
C SER A 452 -0.94 11.93 23.62
N SER A 453 -1.83 11.77 22.64
CA SER A 453 -3.25 11.54 22.91
C SER A 453 -3.90 10.45 22.08
N LEU A 454 -4.83 9.73 22.70
CA LEU A 454 -5.85 8.92 22.02
C LEU A 454 -7.22 9.53 22.35
N ASN A 455 -7.88 10.06 21.33
CA ASN A 455 -9.17 10.73 21.47
C ASN A 455 -10.26 9.81 20.93
N ILE A 456 -11.17 9.38 21.80
CA ILE A 456 -12.30 8.52 21.46
C ILE A 456 -13.57 9.38 21.47
N GLY A 457 -14.05 9.71 20.28
CA GLY A 457 -15.21 10.55 20.03
C GLY A 457 -16.52 9.76 19.91
N GLU A 458 -17.55 10.43 19.38
CA GLU A 458 -18.86 9.83 19.11
C GLU A 458 -18.73 8.60 18.20
N ASP A 459 -19.42 7.51 18.57
CA ASP A 459 -19.39 6.20 17.91
C ASP A 459 -17.98 5.63 17.64
N GLY A 460 -16.97 6.10 18.38
CA GLY A 460 -15.62 5.56 18.39
C GLY A 460 -15.49 4.36 19.32
N TYR A 461 -14.88 3.27 18.85
CA TYR A 461 -14.62 2.07 19.64
C TYR A 461 -13.13 1.69 19.60
N VAL A 462 -12.51 1.52 20.77
CA VAL A 462 -11.14 1.03 20.89
C VAL A 462 -11.12 -0.28 21.67
N ASP A 463 -10.43 -1.28 21.13
CA ASP A 463 -10.20 -2.59 21.75
C ASP A 463 -8.70 -2.86 21.87
N THR A 464 -8.24 -3.30 23.03
CA THR A 464 -6.84 -3.73 23.19
C THR A 464 -6.61 -4.72 24.32
N ASP A 465 -5.52 -5.47 24.28
CA ASP A 465 -5.11 -6.26 25.45
C ASP A 465 -4.42 -5.37 26.48
N HIS A 466 -3.46 -4.54 26.06
CA HIS A 466 -2.73 -3.63 26.95
C HIS A 466 -2.72 -2.19 26.44
N LEU A 467 -3.30 -1.31 27.25
CA LEU A 467 -3.22 0.14 27.08
C LEU A 467 -2.27 0.76 28.12
N THR A 468 -1.21 1.41 27.66
CA THR A 468 -0.29 2.18 28.51
C THR A 468 -0.47 3.68 28.28
N ILE A 469 -0.77 4.42 29.35
CA ILE A 469 -0.85 5.89 29.37
C ILE A 469 0.28 6.43 30.24
N ASN A 470 1.34 6.90 29.60
CA ASN A 470 2.59 7.27 30.28
C ASN A 470 2.99 8.72 29.95
N SER A 471 3.80 9.33 30.82
CA SER A 471 4.56 10.55 30.53
C SER A 471 3.70 11.71 30.03
N TYR A 472 2.69 12.04 30.83
CA TYR A 472 1.71 13.12 30.57
C TYR A 472 0.81 12.94 29.33
N SER A 473 0.79 11.74 28.75
CA SER A 473 -0.17 11.41 27.69
C SER A 473 -1.60 11.28 28.20
N THR A 474 -2.58 11.42 27.30
CA THR A 474 -4.00 11.42 27.65
C THR A 474 -4.80 10.49 26.76
N VAL A 475 -5.67 9.68 27.35
CA VAL A 475 -6.79 9.05 26.65
C VAL A 475 -8.03 9.85 27.00
N ALA A 476 -8.70 10.43 26.03
CA ALA A 476 -9.89 11.26 26.25
C ALA A 476 -11.13 10.57 25.66
N LEU A 477 -12.19 10.46 26.45
CA LEU A 477 -13.51 9.98 26.03
C LEU A 477 -14.46 11.16 26.11
N THR A 478 -14.86 11.72 24.97
CA THR A 478 -15.49 13.05 24.95
C THR A 478 -17.01 13.06 24.84
N GLU A 479 -17.66 12.09 24.18
CA GLU A 479 -19.14 12.01 24.09
C GLU A 479 -19.58 10.54 23.94
N SER A 480 -20.33 10.01 24.90
CA SER A 480 -20.98 8.69 24.80
C SER A 480 -22.38 8.88 24.22
N THR A 481 -22.52 8.76 22.90
CA THR A 481 -23.85 8.91 22.25
C THR A 481 -24.20 7.76 21.32
N GLY A 482 -23.76 6.53 21.62
CA GLY A 482 -24.19 5.35 20.87
C GLY A 482 -25.20 4.52 21.66
N TRP A 483 -26.43 4.34 21.17
CA TRP A 483 -27.48 3.50 21.78
C TRP A 483 -27.18 1.98 21.74
N GLY A 484 -25.91 1.60 21.63
CA GLY A 484 -25.40 0.22 21.62
C GLY A 484 -24.98 -0.23 23.01
N ALA A 485 -24.99 -1.54 23.25
CA ALA A 485 -24.61 -2.13 24.53
C ALA A 485 -23.08 -2.21 24.73
N ASP A 486 -22.29 -1.45 23.97
CA ASP A 486 -20.85 -1.62 23.83
C ASP A 486 -20.08 -0.40 24.40
N TYR A 487 -18.95 -0.67 25.05
CA TYR A 487 -18.05 0.30 25.67
C TYR A 487 -17.26 1.09 24.62
N ASN A 488 -16.98 2.39 24.79
CA ASN A 488 -16.10 3.10 23.85
C ASN A 488 -14.63 2.63 23.94
N LEU A 489 -14.21 2.15 25.10
CA LEU A 489 -12.88 1.59 25.32
C LEU A 489 -12.98 0.24 26.05
N TYR A 490 -12.45 -0.81 25.44
CA TYR A 490 -12.18 -2.09 26.09
C TYR A 490 -10.67 -2.31 26.13
N ALA A 491 -10.14 -2.60 27.32
CA ALA A 491 -8.75 -3.01 27.48
C ALA A 491 -8.59 -4.05 28.58
N ASN A 492 -8.01 -5.23 28.32
CA ASN A 492 -7.80 -6.22 29.40
C ASN A 492 -6.98 -5.62 30.55
N THR A 493 -5.89 -4.92 30.23
CA THR A 493 -5.08 -4.16 31.18
C THR A 493 -4.93 -2.70 30.76
N ILE A 494 -5.20 -1.79 31.71
CA ILE A 494 -4.88 -0.36 31.58
C ILE A 494 -3.80 0.01 32.59
N THR A 495 -2.70 0.57 32.11
CA THR A 495 -1.60 1.06 32.95
C THR A 495 -1.47 2.58 32.84
N VAL A 496 -1.64 3.29 33.95
CA VAL A 496 -1.51 4.76 34.01
C VAL A 496 -0.34 5.16 34.92
N THR A 497 0.68 5.79 34.34
CA THR A 497 1.95 6.09 35.03
C THR A 497 2.55 7.44 34.61
N ASN A 498 3.47 7.97 35.41
CA ASN A 498 4.26 9.19 35.14
C ASN A 498 3.41 10.39 34.67
N GLY A 499 2.26 10.61 35.30
CA GLY A 499 1.38 11.74 35.00
C GLY A 499 0.46 11.54 33.79
N GLY A 500 0.40 10.34 33.21
CA GLY A 500 -0.63 9.97 32.24
C GLY A 500 -2.05 10.14 32.80
N VAL A 501 -3.01 10.35 31.92
CA VAL A 501 -4.40 10.64 32.27
C VAL A 501 -5.36 9.80 31.43
N LEU A 502 -6.24 9.07 32.10
CA LEU A 502 -7.47 8.54 31.49
C LEU A 502 -8.59 9.52 31.82
N ASP A 503 -8.95 10.37 30.86
CA ASP A 503 -9.96 11.42 30.99
C ASP A 503 -11.31 10.91 30.48
N VAL A 504 -12.15 10.49 31.42
CA VAL A 504 -13.49 9.98 31.14
C VAL A 504 -14.49 11.12 31.35
N ASN A 505 -14.79 11.85 30.28
CA ASN A 505 -15.69 13.01 30.32
C ASN A 505 -17.11 12.61 29.88
N VAL A 506 -17.71 11.68 30.62
CA VAL A 506 -19.07 11.18 30.40
C VAL A 506 -20.02 11.72 31.49
N ASP A 507 -21.31 11.81 31.18
CA ASP A 507 -22.33 12.32 32.10
C ASP A 507 -22.90 11.23 33.03
N GLN A 508 -23.82 11.60 33.93
CA GLN A 508 -24.39 10.67 34.92
C GLN A 508 -25.36 9.62 34.33
N PHE A 509 -25.72 9.76 33.06
CA PHE A 509 -26.63 8.88 32.32
C PHE A 509 -25.88 7.92 31.40
N ASP A 510 -24.61 8.21 31.11
CA ASP A 510 -23.72 7.33 30.37
C ASP A 510 -23.38 6.09 31.20
N THR A 511 -23.59 4.91 30.62
CA THR A 511 -23.28 3.63 31.25
C THR A 511 -22.10 2.99 30.56
N GLU A 512 -21.06 2.62 31.33
CA GLU A 512 -19.95 1.76 30.90
C GLU A 512 -19.05 2.36 29.79
N ALA A 513 -18.61 3.62 29.97
CA ALA A 513 -17.71 4.32 29.03
C ALA A 513 -16.42 3.53 28.68
N PHE A 514 -15.91 2.74 29.64
CA PHE A 514 -14.83 1.81 29.40
C PHE A 514 -14.97 0.54 30.23
N ARG A 515 -14.27 -0.52 29.81
CA ARG A 515 -14.16 -1.79 30.52
C ARG A 515 -12.70 -2.25 30.60
N THR A 516 -12.30 -2.76 31.76
CA THR A 516 -11.00 -3.38 31.97
C THR A 516 -11.02 -4.44 33.04
N ASP A 517 -10.21 -5.49 32.87
CA ASP A 517 -10.01 -6.53 33.88
C ASP A 517 -9.03 -6.08 34.95
N LYS A 518 -8.04 -5.26 34.56
CA LYS A 518 -6.97 -4.79 35.45
C LYS A 518 -6.59 -3.34 35.19
N LEU A 519 -6.85 -2.49 36.18
CA LEU A 519 -6.37 -1.10 36.18
C LEU A 519 -5.16 -0.94 37.11
N GLU A 520 -4.00 -0.68 36.53
CA GLU A 520 -2.77 -0.33 37.23
C GLU A 520 -2.56 1.18 37.24
N THR A 521 -2.36 1.74 38.45
CA THR A 521 -2.06 3.16 38.61
C THR A 521 -0.86 3.32 39.52
N ASP A 522 -0.01 4.31 39.26
CA ASP A 522 1.06 4.68 40.19
C ASP A 522 0.45 5.02 41.56
N GLN A 523 0.58 4.10 42.52
CA GLN A 523 0.33 4.42 43.92
C GLN A 523 1.43 5.38 44.36
N ARG A 524 1.14 6.68 44.31
CA ARG A 524 1.83 7.66 45.14
C ARG A 524 1.55 7.31 46.60
N GLN A 525 2.36 6.40 47.17
CA GLN A 525 2.55 6.33 48.61
C GLN A 525 3.15 7.67 49.03
N HIS A 526 2.29 8.62 49.38
CA HIS A 526 2.68 9.78 50.16
C HIS A 526 3.30 9.27 51.47
N ARG A 527 4.62 9.35 51.58
CA ARG A 527 5.35 9.39 52.85
C ARG A 527 5.74 10.83 53.16
#